data_AF-A0A7V9G941-F1
#
_entry.id   AF-A0A7V9G941-F1
#
_cell.length_a   1.000
_cell.length_b   1.000
_cell.length_c   1.000
_cell.angle_alpha   90.00
_cell.angle_beta   90.00
_cell.angle_gamma   90.00
#
_symmetry.space_group_name_H-M   'P 1'
#
loop_
_entity.id
_entity.type
_entity.pdbx_description
1 polymer ?
#
loop_
_entity_poly.entity_id
_entity_poly.type
_entity_poly.pdbx_seq_one_letter_code
_entity_poly.pdbx_strand_id
1 'polypeptide(L)'
;MTIAAPRFACMELMWGDISGSKLEPWLDEIRDLGFTGVAMRRTTLWPYVDEPRRFAALLDARGLSLAGAYATTDTSAADIERFCVFLRALGCPDLVLHGAARAGAAERGQLARLLDGRG
;
A
#
# COMPACT_ATOMS: atom_id res chain seq x y z
N MET A 1 30.10 11.88 -7.93
CA MET A 1 28.71 11.70 -7.51
C MET A 1 28.32 10.27 -7.84
N THR A 2 28.18 9.42 -6.82
CA THR A 2 27.81 8.02 -7.01
C THR A 2 26.29 7.93 -7.04
N ILE A 3 25.72 7.34 -8.08
CA ILE A 3 24.27 7.09 -8.15
C ILE A 3 23.98 5.93 -7.20
N ALA A 4 23.03 6.12 -6.28
CA ALA A 4 22.61 5.04 -5.40
C ALA A 4 22.02 3.89 -6.21
N ALA A 5 22.34 2.65 -5.83
CA ALA A 5 21.73 1.47 -6.46
C ALA A 5 20.21 1.48 -6.24
N PRO A 6 19.42 0.98 -7.22
CA PRO A 6 17.97 0.89 -7.06
C PRO A 6 17.60 -0.07 -5.93
N ARG A 7 16.52 0.25 -5.22
CA ARG A 7 15.88 -0.64 -4.24
C ARG A 7 14.76 -1.42 -4.90
N PHE A 8 14.68 -2.72 -4.61
CA PHE A 8 13.60 -3.57 -5.11
C PHE A 8 12.56 -3.81 -4.02
N ALA A 9 11.30 -3.80 -4.43
CA ALA A 9 10.15 -4.12 -3.59
C ALA A 9 9.28 -5.19 -4.29
N CYS A 10 8.57 -6.00 -3.50
CA CYS A 10 7.70 -7.06 -4.02
C CYS A 10 6.23 -6.65 -3.93
N MET A 11 5.47 -6.85 -5.01
CA MET A 11 4.03 -6.61 -5.04
C MET A 11 3.26 -7.91 -4.73
N GLU A 12 2.36 -7.87 -3.75
CA GLU A 12 1.65 -9.08 -3.28
C GLU A 12 0.78 -9.76 -4.35
N LEU A 13 0.41 -9.06 -5.43
CA LEU A 13 -0.44 -9.59 -6.50
C LEU A 13 0.10 -10.90 -7.09
N MET A 14 1.40 -11.14 -6.99
CA MET A 14 2.06 -12.34 -7.49
C MET A 14 1.83 -13.59 -6.59
N TRP A 15 1.31 -13.44 -5.36
CA TRP A 15 1.17 -14.52 -4.36
C TRP A 15 -0.26 -14.88 -3.96
N GLY A 16 -1.28 -14.26 -4.58
CA GLY A 16 -2.69 -14.53 -4.24
C GLY A 16 -3.13 -13.81 -2.96
N ASP A 17 -4.03 -14.40 -2.17
CA ASP A 17 -4.50 -13.81 -0.91
C ASP A 17 -3.53 -14.13 0.24
N ILE A 18 -2.83 -13.10 0.71
CA ILE A 18 -1.86 -13.14 1.81
C ILE A 18 -2.41 -12.54 3.11
N SER A 19 -3.73 -12.36 3.22
CA SER A 19 -4.35 -11.82 4.43
C SER A 19 -4.28 -12.78 5.64
N GLY A 20 -4.46 -12.22 6.84
CA GLY A 20 -4.51 -12.99 8.09
C GLY A 20 -3.19 -13.69 8.42
N SER A 21 -3.26 -14.99 8.71
CA SER A 21 -2.09 -15.79 9.13
C SER A 21 -1.03 -15.99 8.05
N LYS A 22 -1.32 -15.63 6.80
CA LYS A 22 -0.38 -15.76 5.68
C LYS A 22 0.55 -14.55 5.51
N LEU A 23 0.21 -13.41 6.13
CA LEU A 23 0.95 -12.17 5.96
C LEU A 23 2.38 -12.29 6.47
N GLU A 24 2.56 -12.73 7.71
CA GLU A 24 3.88 -12.80 8.32
C GLU A 24 4.82 -13.80 7.62
N PRO A 25 4.40 -15.04 7.31
CA PRO A 25 5.21 -15.96 6.50
C PRO A 25 5.62 -15.36 5.16
N TRP A 26 4.71 -14.64 4.50
CA TRP A 26 5.03 -13.97 3.24
C TRP A 26 6.07 -12.86 3.43
N LEU A 27 5.94 -12.02 4.47
CA LEU A 27 6.95 -10.99 4.76
C LEU A 27 8.34 -11.60 5.06
N ASP A 28 8.38 -12.76 5.73
CA ASP A 28 9.62 -13.50 5.97
C ASP A 28 10.24 -14.01 4.65
N GLU A 29 9.42 -14.57 3.75
CA GLU A 29 9.86 -14.99 2.41
C GLU A 29 10.42 -13.80 1.60
N ILE A 30 9.73 -12.65 1.61
CA ILE A 30 10.16 -11.45 0.89
C ILE A 30 11.50 -10.92 1.41
N ARG A 31 11.70 -10.93 2.74
CA ARG A 31 12.99 -10.60 3.35
C ARG A 31 14.08 -11.57 2.87
N ASP A 32 13.82 -12.87 2.92
CA ASP A 32 14.82 -13.91 2.59
C ASP A 32 15.23 -13.87 1.11
N LEU A 33 14.33 -13.40 0.23
CA LEU A 33 14.63 -13.13 -1.18
C LEU A 33 15.42 -11.83 -1.42
N GLY A 34 15.66 -11.02 -0.39
CA GLY A 34 16.48 -9.81 -0.46
C GLY A 34 15.74 -8.55 -0.92
N PHE A 35 14.40 -8.55 -0.92
CA PHE A 35 13.64 -7.33 -1.17
C PHE A 35 13.73 -6.39 0.04
N THR A 36 13.60 -5.08 -0.23
CA THR A 36 13.70 -4.04 0.79
C THR A 36 12.36 -3.35 1.09
N GLY A 37 11.29 -3.86 0.49
CA GLY A 37 9.94 -3.34 0.69
C GLY A 37 8.87 -4.16 0.01
N VAL A 38 7.63 -3.79 0.31
CA VAL A 38 6.42 -4.45 -0.18
C VAL A 38 5.44 -3.45 -0.76
N ALA A 39 4.65 -3.90 -1.74
CA ALA A 39 3.50 -3.18 -2.26
C ALA A 39 2.23 -4.02 -2.09
N MET A 40 1.20 -3.47 -1.42
CA MET A 40 0.07 -4.25 -0.94
C MET A 40 -1.28 -3.58 -1.23
N ARG A 41 -2.34 -4.39 -1.39
CA ARG A 41 -3.70 -3.89 -1.59
C ARG A 41 -4.26 -3.33 -0.30
N ARG A 42 -5.14 -2.34 -0.42
CA ARG A 42 -5.88 -1.73 0.69
C ARG A 42 -6.53 -2.78 1.59
N THR A 43 -7.16 -3.81 1.04
CA THR A 43 -7.88 -4.80 1.85
C THR A 43 -6.96 -5.68 2.70
N THR A 44 -5.72 -5.94 2.27
CA THR A 44 -4.73 -6.62 3.12
C THR A 44 -4.27 -5.73 4.27
N LEU A 45 -4.16 -4.43 4.01
CA LEU A 45 -3.69 -3.42 4.97
C LEU A 45 -4.80 -2.91 5.90
N TRP A 46 -6.06 -3.05 5.52
CA TRP A 46 -7.22 -2.50 6.21
C TRP A 46 -7.32 -2.85 7.70
N PRO A 47 -6.99 -4.08 8.14
CA PRO A 47 -6.98 -4.43 9.56
C PRO A 47 -6.03 -3.57 10.42
N TYR A 48 -5.08 -2.86 9.80
CA TYR A 48 -4.10 -2.02 10.48
C TYR A 48 -4.37 -0.52 10.32
N VAL A 49 -5.44 -0.13 9.63
CA VAL A 49 -5.65 1.29 9.24
C VAL A 49 -5.71 2.23 10.44
N ASP A 50 -6.25 1.76 11.57
CA ASP A 50 -6.33 2.54 12.82
C ASP A 50 -5.13 2.33 13.75
N GLU A 51 -4.27 1.36 13.42
CA GLU A 51 -3.09 1.00 14.22
C GLU A 51 -1.82 0.96 13.34
N PRO A 52 -1.46 2.06 12.66
CA PRO A 52 -0.33 2.06 11.71
C PRO A 52 0.99 1.62 12.35
N ARG A 53 1.20 1.92 13.64
CA ARG A 53 2.38 1.47 14.40
C ARG A 53 2.51 -0.05 14.48
N ARG A 54 1.38 -0.76 14.55
CA ARG A 54 1.37 -2.23 14.59
C ARG A 54 1.90 -2.81 13.28
N PHE A 55 1.49 -2.23 12.15
CA PHE A 55 1.99 -2.67 10.85
C PHE A 55 3.44 -2.21 10.58
N ALA A 56 3.79 -0.99 11.00
CA ALA A 56 5.18 -0.52 10.94
C ALA A 56 6.13 -1.48 11.66
N ALA A 57 5.78 -1.90 12.88
CA ALA A 57 6.58 -2.85 13.66
C ALA A 57 6.75 -4.21 12.95
N LEU A 58 5.74 -4.70 12.21
CA LEU A 58 5.84 -5.94 11.43
C LEU A 58 6.86 -5.82 10.29
N LEU A 59 6.93 -4.66 9.64
CA LEU A 59 7.87 -4.38 8.57
C LEU A 59 9.29 -4.12 9.11
N ASP A 60 9.40 -3.31 10.15
CA ASP A 60 10.68 -2.95 10.79
C ASP A 60 11.40 -4.18 11.33
N ALA A 61 10.67 -5.12 11.94
CA ALA A 61 11.22 -6.40 12.41
C ALA A 61 11.86 -7.25 11.30
N ARG A 62 11.57 -6.94 10.03
CA ARG A 62 12.06 -7.65 8.84
C ARG A 62 12.94 -6.77 7.95
N GLY A 63 13.24 -5.54 8.36
CA GLY A 63 13.99 -4.57 7.55
C GLY A 63 13.27 -4.19 6.25
N LEU A 64 11.94 -4.32 6.23
CA LEU A 64 11.09 -3.99 5.08
C LEU A 64 10.48 -2.59 5.25
N SER A 65 10.02 -2.03 4.13
CA SER A 65 9.25 -0.79 4.10
C SER A 65 7.98 -0.97 3.26
N LEU A 66 6.95 -0.16 3.50
CA LEU A 66 5.81 -0.11 2.60
C LEU A 66 6.19 0.78 1.42
N ALA A 67 6.63 0.15 0.32
CA ALA A 67 7.10 0.84 -0.87
C ALA A 67 5.96 1.35 -1.76
N GLY A 68 4.76 0.80 -1.58
CA GLY A 68 3.56 1.26 -2.28
C GLY A 68 2.30 0.62 -1.71
N ALA A 69 1.16 1.23 -1.99
CA ALA A 69 -0.13 0.61 -1.75
C ALA A 69 -1.05 0.85 -2.93
N TYR A 70 -2.07 0.00 -3.08
CA TYR A 70 -3.06 0.17 -4.12
C TYR A 70 -4.49 -0.09 -3.66
N ALA A 71 -5.43 0.64 -4.24
CA ALA A 71 -6.86 0.51 -3.98
C ALA A 71 -7.66 0.56 -5.28
N THR A 72 -8.82 -0.09 -5.30
CA THR A 72 -9.75 -0.03 -6.42
C THR A 72 -10.43 1.33 -6.50
N THR A 73 -10.76 1.79 -7.71
CA THR A 73 -11.44 3.09 -7.93
C THR A 73 -12.88 3.16 -7.41
N ASP A 74 -13.48 2.05 -7.03
CA ASP A 74 -14.80 1.99 -6.36
C ASP A 74 -14.72 2.17 -4.83
N THR A 75 -13.53 2.33 -4.27
CA THR A 75 -13.35 2.65 -2.84
C THR A 75 -13.92 4.04 -2.55
N SER A 76 -14.66 4.19 -1.44
CA SER A 76 -15.26 5.46 -1.06
C SER A 76 -14.21 6.55 -0.78
N ALA A 77 -14.54 7.82 -0.99
CA ALA A 77 -13.60 8.92 -0.75
C ALA A 77 -13.13 8.97 0.71
N ALA A 78 -14.04 8.75 1.66
CA ALA A 78 -13.73 8.70 3.08
C ALA A 78 -12.75 7.55 3.41
N ASP A 79 -12.92 6.38 2.80
CA ASP A 79 -11.99 5.26 2.99
C ASP A 79 -10.62 5.55 2.37
N ILE A 80 -10.58 6.23 1.21
CA ILE A 80 -9.31 6.68 0.61
C ILE A 80 -8.61 7.69 1.51
N GLU A 81 -9.31 8.71 2.03
CA GLU A 81 -8.73 9.70 2.93
C GLU A 81 -8.13 9.05 4.18
N ARG A 82 -8.90 8.16 4.83
CA ARG A 82 -8.43 7.40 6.00
C ARG A 82 -7.23 6.53 5.65
N PHE A 83 -7.24 5.88 4.49
CA PHE A 83 -6.12 5.07 4.04
C PHE A 83 -4.87 5.92 3.74
N CYS A 84 -5.02 7.13 3.18
CA CYS A 84 -3.91 8.07 2.97
C CYS A 84 -3.29 8.54 4.29
N VAL A 85 -4.06 8.72 5.37
CA VAL A 85 -3.52 8.97 6.72
C VAL A 85 -2.65 7.80 7.17
N PHE A 86 -3.12 6.56 7.00
CA PHE A 86 -2.35 5.35 7.30
C PHE A 86 -1.06 5.26 6.48
N LEU A 87 -1.10 5.52 5.16
CA LEU A 87 0.09 5.48 4.30
C LEU A 87 1.13 6.53 4.69
N ARG A 88 0.69 7.76 5.01
CA ARG A 88 1.58 8.82 5.52
C ARG A 88 2.25 8.41 6.83
N ALA A 89 1.53 7.76 7.73
CA ALA A 89 2.11 7.25 8.98
C ALA A 89 3.19 6.17 8.76
N LEU A 90 3.16 5.47 7.62
CA LEU A 90 4.14 4.47 7.23
C LEU A 90 5.24 5.01 6.30
N GLY A 91 5.21 6.30 5.97
CA GLY A 91 6.15 6.89 5.02
C GLY A 91 5.98 6.40 3.57
N CYS A 92 4.79 5.88 3.22
CA CYS A 92 4.44 5.49 1.85
C CYS A 92 3.78 6.68 1.13
N PRO A 93 4.49 7.38 0.22
CA PRO A 93 4.00 8.63 -0.36
C PRO A 93 2.91 8.41 -1.42
N ASP A 94 2.90 7.25 -2.06
CA ASP A 94 2.08 6.99 -3.24
C ASP A 94 0.99 5.96 -2.95
N LEU A 95 -0.25 6.32 -3.33
CA LEU A 95 -1.38 5.40 -3.46
C LEU A 95 -1.69 5.21 -4.95
N VAL A 96 -1.61 3.95 -5.41
CA VAL A 96 -1.98 3.59 -6.78
C VAL A 96 -3.46 3.23 -6.83
N LEU A 97 -4.22 3.93 -7.67
CA LEU A 97 -5.64 3.61 -7.89
C LEU A 97 -5.80 2.77 -9.16
N HIS A 98 -6.18 1.50 -9.00
CA HIS A 98 -6.39 0.61 -10.14
C HIS A 98 -7.86 0.57 -10.55
N GLY A 99 -8.11 0.56 -11.87
CA GLY A 99 -9.47 0.58 -12.44
C GLY A 99 -9.89 1.91 -13.07
N ALA A 100 -9.08 2.97 -12.99
CA ALA A 100 -9.41 4.30 -13.51
C ALA A 100 -9.76 4.34 -15.00
N ALA A 101 -9.17 3.47 -15.82
CA ALA A 101 -9.48 3.37 -17.25
C ALA A 101 -10.91 2.87 -17.54
N ARG A 102 -11.54 2.19 -16.57
CA ARG A 102 -12.92 1.67 -16.65
C ARG A 102 -13.90 2.44 -15.75
N ALA A 103 -13.42 3.46 -15.04
CA ALA A 103 -14.24 4.30 -14.18
C ALA A 103 -15.35 4.97 -15.01
N GLY A 104 -16.58 5.00 -14.48
CA GLY A 104 -17.65 5.82 -15.02
C GLY A 104 -17.44 7.31 -14.71
N ALA A 105 -18.40 8.14 -15.10
CA ALA A 105 -18.33 9.57 -14.84
C ALA A 105 -18.34 9.90 -13.34
N ALA A 106 -19.06 9.13 -12.54
CA ALA A 106 -19.15 9.30 -11.10
C ALA A 106 -17.81 9.01 -10.41
N GLU A 107 -17.17 7.88 -10.73
CA GLU A 107 -15.89 7.47 -10.18
C GLU A 107 -14.76 8.43 -10.60
N ARG A 108 -14.79 8.92 -11.85
CA ARG A 108 -13.86 9.98 -12.28
C ARG A 108 -14.05 11.29 -11.52
N GLY A 109 -15.30 11.68 -11.25
CA GLY A 109 -15.61 12.87 -10.45
C GLY A 109 -15.12 12.74 -9.01
N GLN A 110 -15.23 11.54 -8.42
CA GLN A 110 -14.68 11.24 -7.10
C GLN A 110 -13.15 11.29 -7.10
N LEU A 111 -12.50 10.70 -8.10
CA LEU A 111 -11.05 10.73 -8.27
C LEU A 111 -10.54 12.17 -8.38
N ALA A 112 -11.20 13.02 -9.18
CA ALA A 112 -10.83 14.42 -9.32
C ALA A 112 -10.86 15.15 -7.97
N ARG A 113 -11.93 14.99 -7.17
CA ARG A 113 -12.03 15.60 -5.84
C ARG A 113 -10.89 15.15 -4.91
N LEU A 114 -10.53 13.87 -4.93
CA LEU A 114 -9.42 13.33 -4.14
C LEU A 114 -8.07 13.93 -4.56
N LEU A 115 -7.86 14.16 -5.86
CA LEU A 115 -6.63 14.76 -6.39
C LEU A 115 -6.55 16.27 -6.18
N ASP A 116 -7.70 16.96 -6.16
CA ASP A 116 -7.81 18.40 -5.93
C ASP A 116 -7.69 18.74 -4.44
N GLY A 117 -8.19 17.87 -3.56
CA GLY A 117 -8.15 18.01 -2.11
C GLY A 117 -6.87 17.49 -1.45
N ARG A 118 -5.70 17.63 -2.10
CA ARG A 118 -4.39 17.15 -1.60
C ARG A 118 -4.26 17.41 -0.09
N GLY A 119 -4.33 16.33 0.69
CA GLY A 119 -4.59 16.37 2.13
C GLY A 119 -3.43 16.78 3.02
#